data_AF-A0A151EX99-F1
#
_entry.id   AF-A0A151EX99-F1
#
_cell.length_a   1.000
_cell.length_b   1.000
_cell.length_c   1.000
_cell.angle_alpha   90.00
_cell.angle_beta   90.00
_cell.angle_gamma   90.00
#
_symmetry.space_group_name_H-M   'P 1'
#
loop_
_entity.id
_entity.type
_entity.pdbx_description
1 polymer ?
#
loop_
_entity_poly.entity_id
_entity_poly.type
_entity_poly.pdbx_seq_one_letter_code
_entity_poly.pdbx_strand_id
1 'polypeptide(L)'
;MKMNISGVVQHANAVLMLGFCVSYSFLYLNAYYARLGVVIWVFALPILYFPNLVIIPGASKEEMKDAKKISIPAAWLWVLWWTGDLVENRLLRIVAGVLLVLFITYCVFYIRKWKKEYAFRKHGEEKPMNSHG
;
A
#
# COMPACT_ATOMS: atom_id res chain seq x y z
N MET A 1 -2.67 24.30 -3.11
CA MET A 1 -3.45 23.04 -3.20
C MET A 1 -3.64 22.50 -1.79
N LYS A 2 -4.88 22.44 -1.25
CA LYS A 2 -5.10 21.91 0.12
C LYS A 2 -4.84 20.40 0.11
N MET A 3 -3.84 19.93 0.86
CA MET A 3 -3.56 18.51 1.01
C MET A 3 -4.73 17.81 1.71
N ASN A 4 -5.24 16.74 1.10
CA ASN A 4 -6.25 15.88 1.71
C ASN A 4 -5.63 15.20 2.95
N ILE A 5 -6.39 15.09 4.05
CA ILE A 5 -5.95 14.47 5.32
C ILE A 5 -5.30 13.09 5.09
N SER A 6 -5.87 12.28 4.18
CA SER A 6 -5.30 10.98 3.81
C SER A 6 -3.87 11.08 3.24
N GLY A 7 -3.58 12.11 2.46
CA GLY A 7 -2.25 12.38 1.93
C GLY A 7 -1.26 12.85 3.01
N VAL A 8 -1.74 13.64 3.98
CA VAL A 8 -0.93 14.05 5.15
C VAL A 8 -0.52 12.83 5.96
N VAL A 9 -1.47 11.93 6.24
CA VAL A 9 -1.22 10.69 6.99
C VAL A 9 -0.25 9.77 6.24
N GLN A 10 -0.39 9.63 4.92
CA GLN A 10 0.57 8.88 4.10
C GLN A 10 1.98 9.46 4.19
N HIS A 11 2.11 10.79 4.06
CA HIS A 11 3.43 11.43 4.10
C HIS A 11 4.07 11.35 5.50
N ALA A 12 3.28 11.52 6.56
CA ALA A 12 3.74 11.28 7.93
C ALA A 12 4.26 9.84 8.10
N ASN A 13 3.56 8.83 7.55
CA ASN A 13 4.03 7.45 7.58
C ASN A 13 5.32 7.24 6.77
N ALA A 14 5.47 7.90 5.62
CA ALA A 14 6.71 7.85 4.84
C ALA A 14 7.91 8.34 5.68
N VAL A 15 7.73 9.46 6.40
CA VAL A 15 8.77 10.04 7.28
C VAL A 15 9.03 9.13 8.49
N LEU A 16 7.99 8.59 9.12
CA LEU A 16 8.14 7.65 10.24
C LEU A 16 8.88 6.37 9.82
N MET A 17 8.57 5.82 8.64
CA MET A 17 9.29 4.68 8.09
C MET A 17 10.74 5.00 7.83
N LEU A 18 11.07 6.19 7.31
CA LEU A 18 12.45 6.61 7.12
C LEU A 18 13.18 6.67 8.46
N GLY A 19 12.57 7.34 9.45
CA GLY A 19 13.11 7.43 10.80
C GLY A 19 13.34 6.06 11.42
N PHE A 20 12.40 5.12 11.24
CA PHE A 20 12.55 3.73 11.67
C PHE A 20 13.70 3.04 10.95
N CYS A 21 13.72 3.06 9.62
CA CYS A 21 14.74 2.36 8.82
C CYS A 21 16.16 2.86 9.12
N VAL A 22 16.34 4.18 9.29
CA VAL A 22 17.64 4.78 9.61
C VAL A 22 18.01 4.50 11.07
N SER A 23 17.14 4.83 12.03
CA SER A 23 17.45 4.72 13.46
C SER A 23 17.64 3.26 13.88
N TYR A 24 16.78 2.36 13.41
CA TYR A 24 16.84 0.94 13.77
C TYR A 24 18.12 0.30 13.22
N SER A 25 18.45 0.57 11.96
CA SER A 25 19.69 0.04 11.35
C SER A 25 20.95 0.62 12.00
N PHE A 26 20.91 1.90 12.41
CA PHE A 26 22.02 2.53 13.12
C PHE A 26 22.24 1.89 14.50
N LEU A 27 21.17 1.67 15.27
CA LEU A 27 21.24 1.12 16.63
C LEU A 27 21.62 -0.37 16.69
N TYR A 28 21.18 -1.18 15.72
CA TYR A 28 21.37 -2.63 15.78
C TYR A 28 22.59 -3.16 15.01
N LEU A 29 23.04 -2.47 13.94
CA LEU A 29 23.91 -3.11 12.95
C LEU A 29 25.12 -2.26 12.48
N ASN A 30 25.33 -1.04 13.00
CA ASN A 30 26.34 -0.05 12.57
C ASN A 30 26.00 0.74 11.28
N ALA A 31 26.82 1.78 10.99
CA ALA A 31 26.61 2.75 9.92
C ALA A 31 26.49 2.15 8.49
N TYR A 32 27.09 0.98 8.25
CA TYR A 32 26.95 0.27 6.96
C TYR A 32 25.48 -0.11 6.68
N TYR A 33 24.76 -0.56 7.71
CA TYR A 33 23.38 -1.01 7.58
C TYR A 33 22.37 0.13 7.55
N ALA A 34 22.75 1.34 7.99
CA ALA A 34 21.93 2.54 7.76
C ALA A 34 21.67 2.78 6.27
N ARG A 35 22.64 2.47 5.39
CA ARG A 35 22.45 2.53 3.93
C ARG A 35 21.42 1.52 3.46
N LEU A 36 21.45 0.30 3.98
CA LEU A 36 20.47 -0.75 3.67
C LEU A 36 19.06 -0.36 4.15
N GLY A 37 18.95 0.27 5.32
CA GLY A 37 17.69 0.85 5.79
C GLY A 37 17.11 1.89 4.83
N VAL A 38 17.95 2.79 4.31
CA VAL A 38 17.51 3.77 3.28
C VAL A 38 17.04 3.06 2.01
N VAL A 39 17.76 2.03 1.55
CA VAL A 39 17.36 1.24 0.38
C VAL A 39 15.98 0.61 0.60
N ILE A 40 15.76 -0.05 1.74
CA ILE A 40 14.44 -0.65 2.09
C ILE A 40 13.34 0.42 2.06
N TRP A 41 13.60 1.59 2.65
CA TRP A 41 12.66 2.69 2.66
C TRP A 41 12.32 3.18 1.24
N VAL A 42 13.32 3.35 0.36
CA VAL A 42 13.10 3.75 -1.03
C VAL A 42 12.16 2.77 -1.74
N PHE A 43 12.35 1.46 -1.54
CA PHE A 43 11.46 0.44 -2.12
C PHE A 43 10.07 0.38 -1.48
N ALA A 44 9.89 0.91 -0.28
CA ALA A 44 8.58 1.05 0.35
C ALA A 44 7.75 2.23 -0.24
N LEU A 45 8.41 3.26 -0.79
CA LEU A 45 7.72 4.43 -1.34
C LEU A 45 6.78 4.10 -2.50
N PRO A 46 7.16 3.29 -3.52
CA PRO A 46 6.23 2.84 -4.55
C PRO A 46 4.99 2.17 -3.96
N ILE A 47 5.13 1.33 -2.94
CA ILE A 47 4.01 0.64 -2.29
C ILE A 47 3.09 1.67 -1.62
N LEU A 48 3.67 2.59 -0.84
CA LEU A 48 2.94 3.61 -0.10
C LEU A 48 2.19 4.58 -1.02
N TYR A 49 2.83 5.01 -2.11
CA TYR A 49 2.30 6.00 -3.05
C TYR A 49 1.61 5.40 -4.28
N PHE A 50 1.57 4.07 -4.43
CA PHE A 50 0.88 3.40 -5.55
C PHE A 50 -0.54 3.95 -5.80
N PRO A 51 -1.40 4.15 -4.78
CA PRO A 51 -2.74 4.71 -5.00
C PRO A 51 -2.76 6.17 -5.47
N ASN A 52 -1.64 6.89 -5.41
CA ASN A 52 -1.51 8.24 -5.96
C ASN A 52 -0.95 8.23 -7.39
N LEU A 53 -0.23 7.15 -7.77
CA LEU A 53 0.42 7.02 -9.08
C LEU A 53 -0.48 6.35 -10.11
N VAL A 54 -1.34 5.43 -9.68
CA VAL A 54 -2.22 4.66 -10.58
C VAL A 54 -3.60 5.29 -10.64
N ILE A 55 -3.99 5.73 -11.84
CA ILE A 55 -5.37 6.12 -12.14
C ILE A 55 -6.15 4.85 -12.43
N ILE A 56 -7.11 4.52 -11.57
CA ILE A 56 -7.98 3.37 -11.73
C ILE A 56 -9.30 3.85 -12.38
N PRO A 57 -9.59 3.49 -13.65
CA PRO A 57 -10.80 3.93 -14.33
C PRO A 57 -12.05 3.42 -13.60
N GLY A 58 -12.97 4.33 -13.27
CA GLY A 58 -14.21 3.96 -12.57
C GLY A 58 -14.10 3.82 -11.05
N ALA A 59 -12.92 4.06 -10.45
CA ALA A 59 -12.78 4.06 -9.01
C ALA A 59 -13.42 5.32 -8.40
N SER A 60 -14.24 5.13 -7.36
CA SER A 60 -14.84 6.23 -6.61
C SER A 60 -13.78 6.97 -5.78
N LYS A 61 -14.07 8.21 -5.37
CA LYS A 61 -13.20 8.97 -4.46
C LYS A 61 -13.00 8.25 -3.12
N GLU A 62 -13.99 7.49 -2.68
CA GLU A 62 -13.94 6.71 -1.44
C GLU A 62 -13.02 5.49 -1.59
N GLU A 63 -13.14 4.75 -2.70
CA GLU A 63 -12.27 3.63 -3.02
C GLU A 63 -10.80 4.07 -3.12
N MET A 64 -10.55 5.22 -3.74
CA MET A 64 -9.21 5.82 -3.78
C MET A 64 -8.70 6.22 -2.38
N LYS A 65 -9.57 6.68 -1.48
CA LYS A 65 -9.21 7.02 -0.10
C LYS A 65 -8.89 5.76 0.71
N ASP A 66 -9.62 4.68 0.50
CA ASP A 66 -9.37 3.42 1.19
C ASP A 66 -8.11 2.73 0.67
N ALA A 67 -7.86 2.75 -0.63
CA ALA A 67 -6.61 2.30 -1.22
C ALA A 67 -5.40 3.03 -0.60
N LYS A 68 -5.51 4.34 -0.35
CA LYS A 68 -4.46 5.12 0.34
C LYS A 68 -4.24 4.71 1.80
N LYS A 69 -5.31 4.36 2.53
CA LYS A 69 -5.18 3.86 3.91
C LYS A 69 -4.52 2.49 3.93
N ILE A 70 -4.89 1.64 2.97
CA ILE A 70 -4.43 0.26 2.80
C ILE A 70 -2.95 0.23 2.38
N SER A 71 -2.47 1.19 1.59
CA SER A 71 -1.05 1.24 1.20
C SER A 71 -0.08 1.49 2.37
N ILE A 72 -0.56 2.11 3.47
CA ILE A 72 0.24 2.37 4.67
C ILE A 72 0.68 1.06 5.36
N PRO A 73 -0.23 0.18 5.83
CA PRO A 73 0.16 -1.09 6.43
C PRO A 73 0.92 -1.98 5.45
N ALA A 74 0.61 -1.94 4.14
CA ALA A 74 1.36 -2.68 3.13
C ALA A 74 2.84 -2.30 3.11
N ALA A 75 3.13 -1.00 3.08
CA ALA A 75 4.49 -0.48 3.10
C ALA A 75 5.19 -0.76 4.45
N TRP A 76 4.46 -0.74 5.57
CA TRP A 76 5.02 -1.12 6.88
C TRP A 76 5.38 -2.60 6.93
N LEU A 77 4.52 -3.48 6.42
CA LEU A 77 4.80 -4.92 6.37
C LEU A 77 6.01 -5.22 5.48
N TRP A 78 6.17 -4.48 4.37
CA TRP A 78 7.37 -4.56 3.54
C TRP A 78 8.63 -4.15 4.32
N VAL A 79 8.59 -3.00 5.00
CA VAL A 79 9.70 -2.52 5.84
C VAL A 79 10.03 -3.55 6.92
N LEU A 80 9.04 -4.04 7.66
CA LEU A 80 9.23 -5.00 8.75
C LEU A 80 9.77 -6.35 8.27
N TRP A 81 9.34 -6.82 7.10
CA TRP A 81 9.88 -8.04 6.50
C TRP A 81 11.38 -7.92 6.25
N TRP A 82 11.80 -6.87 5.54
CA TRP A 82 13.21 -6.65 5.22
C TRP A 82 14.05 -6.31 6.45
N THR A 83 13.53 -5.51 7.38
CA THR A 83 14.19 -5.25 8.66
C THR A 83 14.38 -6.55 9.44
N GLY A 84 13.37 -7.41 9.51
CA GLY A 84 13.47 -8.72 10.17
C GLY A 84 14.49 -9.64 9.53
N ASP A 85 14.66 -9.57 8.21
CA ASP A 85 15.73 -10.26 7.50
C ASP A 85 17.11 -9.69 7.86
N LEU A 86 17.26 -8.37 7.89
CA LEU A 86 18.52 -7.69 8.23
C LEU A 86 19.02 -7.98 9.66
N VAL A 87 18.12 -8.06 10.63
CA VAL A 87 18.49 -8.39 12.04
C VAL A 87 18.36 -9.88 12.35
N GLU A 88 18.20 -10.72 11.33
CA GLU A 88 18.06 -12.18 11.47
C GLU A 88 16.91 -12.61 12.41
N ASN A 89 15.90 -11.75 12.60
CA ASN A 89 14.75 -12.01 13.45
C ASN A 89 13.72 -12.85 12.68
N ARG A 90 13.85 -14.18 12.84
CA ARG A 90 12.96 -15.17 12.18
C ARG A 90 11.49 -14.93 12.46
N LEU A 91 11.12 -14.57 13.70
CA LEU A 91 9.72 -14.37 14.09
C LEU A 91 9.13 -13.16 13.37
N LEU A 92 9.83 -12.03 13.39
CA LEU A 92 9.40 -10.81 12.71
C LEU A 92 9.24 -11.05 11.20
N ARG A 93 10.21 -11.73 10.59
CA ARG A 93 10.16 -12.11 9.18
C ARG A 93 8.92 -12.96 8.89
N ILE A 94 8.73 -14.08 9.60
CA ILE A 94 7.59 -14.98 9.35
C ILE A 94 6.25 -14.25 9.51
N VAL A 95 6.07 -13.49 10.59
CA VAL A 95 4.81 -12.76 10.85
C VAL A 95 4.56 -11.70 9.78
N ALA A 96 5.56 -10.90 9.43
CA ALA A 96 5.43 -9.91 8.37
C ALA A 96 5.10 -10.56 7.01
N GLY A 97 5.69 -11.72 6.72
CA GLY A 97 5.45 -12.44 5.46
C GLY A 97 4.06 -13.04 5.36
N VAL A 98 3.59 -13.67 6.44
CA VAL A 98 2.22 -14.17 6.51
C VAL A 98 1.23 -13.02 6.31
N LEU A 99 1.46 -11.89 6.97
CA LEU A 99 0.61 -10.71 6.80
C LEU A 99 0.71 -10.13 5.38
N LEU A 100 1.89 -10.08 4.75
CA LEU A 100 2.04 -9.67 3.35
C LEU A 100 1.27 -10.59 2.41
N VAL A 101 1.35 -11.91 2.58
CA VAL A 101 0.62 -12.89 1.75
C VAL A 101 -0.88 -12.74 1.92
N LEU A 102 -1.37 -12.63 3.16
CA LEU A 102 -2.79 -12.38 3.43
C LEU A 102 -3.27 -11.07 2.80
N PHE A 103 -2.44 -10.04 2.88
CA PHE A 103 -2.73 -8.73 2.32
C PHE A 103 -2.78 -8.75 0.78
N ILE A 104 -1.79 -9.37 0.13
CA ILE A 104 -1.78 -9.56 -1.33
C ILE A 104 -3.01 -10.35 -1.77
N THR A 105 -3.34 -11.44 -1.04
CA THR A 105 -4.50 -12.26 -1.33
C THR A 105 -5.80 -11.45 -1.23
N TYR A 106 -5.93 -10.64 -0.18
CA TYR A 106 -7.04 -9.71 0.01
C TYR A 106 -7.14 -8.70 -1.14
N CYS A 107 -6.02 -8.07 -1.53
CA CYS A 107 -5.99 -7.13 -2.65
C CYS A 107 -6.41 -7.78 -3.97
N VAL A 108 -5.91 -8.98 -4.28
CA VAL A 108 -6.28 -9.73 -5.49
C VAL A 108 -7.77 -10.05 -5.49
N PHE A 109 -8.31 -10.53 -4.37
CA PHE A 109 -9.74 -10.84 -4.25
C PHE A 109 -10.61 -9.59 -4.40
N TYR A 110 -10.21 -8.49 -3.77
CA TYR A 110 -10.90 -7.21 -3.85
C TYR A 110 -10.91 -6.67 -5.29
N ILE A 111 -9.77 -6.66 -5.99
CA ILE A 111 -9.69 -6.22 -7.39
C ILE A 111 -10.57 -7.09 -8.30
N ARG A 112 -10.57 -8.42 -8.09
CA ARG A 112 -11.42 -9.34 -8.86
C ARG A 112 -12.91 -9.06 -8.65
N LYS A 113 -13.33 -8.83 -7.40
CA LYS A 113 -14.70 -8.47 -7.07
C LYS A 113 -15.09 -7.13 -7.70
N TRP A 114 -14.24 -6.13 -7.56
CA TRP A 114 -14.46 -4.78 -8.11
C TRP A 114 -14.58 -4.78 -9.64
N LYS A 115 -13.72 -5.52 -10.36
CA LYS A 115 -13.82 -5.67 -11.82
C LYS A 115 -15.17 -6.26 -12.27
N LYS A 116 -15.71 -7.24 -11.53
CA LYS A 116 -17.03 -7.81 -11.83
C LYS A 116 -18.13 -6.76 -11.65
N GLU A 117 -18.14 -6.07 -10.52
CA GLU A 117 -19.15 -5.03 -10.22
C GLU A 117 -19.09 -3.85 -11.19
N TYR A 118 -17.89 -3.42 -11.60
CA TYR A 118 -17.73 -2.36 -12.60
C TYR A 118 -18.27 -2.78 -13.98
N ALA A 119 -17.99 -4.01 -14.43
CA ALA A 119 -18.55 -4.53 -15.67
C ALA A 119 -20.08 -4.59 -15.64
N PHE A 120 -20.68 -4.98 -14.51
CA PHE A 120 -22.14 -4.95 -14.32
C PHE A 120 -22.72 -3.52 -14.38
N ARG A 121 -22.07 -2.54 -13.74
CA ARG A 121 -22.51 -1.13 -13.81
C ARG A 121 -22.46 -0.58 -15.24
N LYS A 122 -21.36 -0.86 -15.95
CA LYS A 122 -21.20 -0.40 -17.34
C LYS A 122 -22.25 -0.98 -18.30
N HIS A 123 -22.60 -2.26 -18.16
CA HIS A 123 -23.64 -2.87 -19.00
C HIS A 123 -25.08 -2.57 -18.55
N GLY A 124 -25.29 -2.18 -17.28
CA GLY A 124 -26.60 -1.76 -16.78
C GLY A 124 -27.05 -0.39 -17.32
N GLU A 125 -26.10 0.51 -17.59
CA GLU A 125 -26.35 1.84 -18.18
C GLU A 125 -26.60 1.79 -19.71
N GLU A 126 -26.24 0.67 -20.37
CA GLU A 126 -26.45 0.47 -21.82
C GLU A 126 -27.83 -0.08 -22.18
N LYS A 127 -28.76 -0.32 -21.24
CA LYS A 127 -30.15 -0.62 -21.60
C LYS A 127 -30.83 0.68 -22.06
N PRO A 128 -31.13 0.85 -23.36
CA PRO A 128 -31.81 2.05 -23.83
C PRO A 128 -33.19 2.14 -23.18
N MET A 129 -33.48 3.29 -22.58
CA MET A 129 -34.83 3.80 -22.39
C MET A 129 -35.47 3.96 -23.79
N ASN A 130 -35.90 2.87 -24.41
CA ASN A 130 -36.76 2.88 -25.59
C ASN A 130 -37.82 1.80 -25.41
N SER A 131 -38.93 2.17 -24.78
CA SER A 131 -40.24 1.55 -25.05
C SER A 131 -41.38 2.44 -24.52
N HIS A 132 -41.38 3.72 -24.90
CA HIS A 132 -42.61 4.50 -24.98
C HIS A 132 -42.68 5.14 -26.36
N GLY A 133 -43.60 4.61 -27.16
CA GLY A 133 -43.86 4.93 -28.55
C GLY A 133 -44.80 3.89 -29.10
#